data_AF-A0A4Q5P4E4-F1
#
_entry.id   AF-A0A4Q5P4E4-F1
#
_cell.length_a   1.000
_cell.length_b   1.000
_cell.length_c   1.000
_cell.angle_alpha   90.00
_cell.angle_beta   90.00
_cell.angle_gamma   90.00
#
_symmetry.space_group_name_H-M   'P 1'
#
loop_
_entity.id
_entity.type
_entity.pdbx_description
1 polymer ?
#
loop_
_entity_poly.entity_id
_entity_poly.type
_entity_poly.pdbx_seq_one_letter_code
_entity_poly.pdbx_strand_id
1 'polypeptide(L)'
;MPIITRLLAILVLSMTFTSAALAQSVLIPGALNGPGAMGPGGARRLCSPLAIGLVEWRIAWITGLLKPNDGQALLLRQLADVSLQAKQAIAAGCAESGAVTTATQLDRMERRLEGLAEAVALLQPSYDQFYAALDEHQRARLEALGPARGGWRW
;
A
#
# COMPACT_ATOMS: atom_id res chain seq x y z
N MET A 1 -43.09 -37.07 -14.63
CA MET A 1 -41.61 -37.14 -14.53
C MET A 1 -40.81 -35.90 -15.00
N PRO A 2 -41.32 -34.92 -15.79
CA PRO A 2 -40.51 -33.75 -16.20
C PRO A 2 -40.52 -32.58 -15.19
N ILE A 3 -41.48 -32.57 -14.25
CA ILE A 3 -41.65 -31.48 -13.27
C ILE A 3 -40.59 -31.59 -12.16
N ILE A 4 -40.29 -32.81 -11.71
CA ILE A 4 -39.28 -33.07 -10.67
C ILE A 4 -37.88 -32.69 -11.18
N THR A 5 -37.58 -32.97 -12.45
CA THR A 5 -36.32 -32.57 -13.09
C THR A 5 -36.18 -31.06 -13.25
N ARG A 6 -37.28 -30.33 -13.52
CA ARG A 6 -37.26 -28.86 -13.57
C ARG A 6 -37.09 -28.24 -12.19
N LEU A 7 -37.69 -28.83 -11.14
CA LEU A 7 -37.50 -28.38 -9.77
C LEU A 7 -36.06 -28.60 -9.27
N LEU A 8 -35.46 -29.75 -9.61
CA LEU A 8 -34.05 -30.02 -9.33
C LEU A 8 -33.11 -29.07 -10.07
N ALA A 9 -33.39 -28.74 -11.34
CA ALA A 9 -32.58 -27.79 -12.09
C ALA A 9 -32.63 -26.36 -11.50
N ILE A 10 -33.79 -25.91 -11.01
CA ILE A 10 -33.94 -24.60 -10.35
C ILE A 10 -33.22 -24.58 -8.99
N LEU A 11 -33.31 -25.66 -8.22
CA LEU A 11 -32.57 -25.81 -6.96
C LEU A 11 -31.05 -25.77 -7.18
N VAL A 12 -30.55 -26.46 -8.20
CA VAL A 12 -29.11 -26.44 -8.54
C VAL A 12 -28.64 -25.06 -9.02
N LEU A 13 -29.46 -24.34 -9.80
CA LEU A 13 -29.13 -22.97 -10.25
C LEU A 13 -29.08 -21.96 -9.09
N SER A 14 -29.84 -22.20 -8.01
CA SER A 14 -29.84 -21.36 -6.82
C SER A 14 -28.64 -21.62 -5.88
N MET A 15 -27.98 -22.78 -5.99
CA MET A 15 -26.84 -23.14 -5.15
C MET A 15 -25.48 -22.67 -5.68
N THR A 16 -25.39 -22.12 -6.90
CA THR A 16 -24.15 -21.52 -7.43
C THR A 16 -24.05 -20.01 -7.22
N PHE A 17 -24.96 -19.40 -6.45
CA PHE A 17 -24.86 -17.99 -6.06
C PHE A 17 -24.27 -17.85 -4.64
N THR A 18 -23.17 -18.56 -4.37
CA THR A 18 -22.38 -18.32 -3.15
C THR A 18 -21.56 -17.05 -3.30
N SER A 19 -22.10 -16.01 -2.68
CA SER A 19 -21.46 -14.87 -2.05
C SER A 19 -20.48 -14.03 -2.90
N ALA A 20 -20.86 -12.77 -3.03
CA ALA A 20 -19.97 -11.65 -3.25
C ALA A 20 -18.64 -11.83 -2.52
N ALA A 21 -17.59 -12.09 -3.28
CA ALA A 21 -16.33 -11.39 -3.10
C ALA A 21 -16.30 -10.22 -4.09
N LEU A 22 -17.35 -9.39 -4.08
CA LEU A 22 -17.07 -7.97 -4.04
C LEU A 22 -16.38 -7.77 -2.68
N ALA A 23 -15.09 -8.08 -2.63
CA ALA A 23 -14.18 -7.36 -1.78
C ALA A 23 -14.26 -5.92 -2.28
N GLN A 24 -15.34 -5.24 -1.89
CA GLN A 24 -15.29 -3.83 -1.59
C GLN A 24 -14.22 -3.78 -0.51
N SER A 25 -12.97 -3.64 -0.95
CA SER A 25 -11.94 -3.00 -0.17
C SER A 25 -12.52 -1.64 0.15
N VAL A 26 -13.31 -1.60 1.23
CA VAL A 26 -13.68 -0.37 1.90
C VAL A 26 -12.36 0.16 2.38
N LEU A 27 -11.74 0.98 1.54
CA LEU A 27 -10.75 1.95 1.95
C LEU A 27 -11.51 2.84 2.91
N ILE A 28 -11.53 2.50 4.20
CA ILE A 28 -12.09 3.35 5.24
C ILE A 28 -11.21 4.62 5.18
N PRO A 29 -11.74 5.75 4.71
CA PRO A 29 -10.99 6.99 4.72
C PRO A 29 -10.73 7.32 6.20
N GLY A 30 -9.48 7.15 6.65
CA GLY A 30 -9.09 7.36 8.06
C GLY A 30 -8.20 6.29 8.70
N ALA A 31 -8.05 5.10 8.11
CA ALA A 31 -7.21 4.04 8.70
C ALA A 31 -5.71 4.40 8.84
N LEU A 32 -5.27 5.51 8.23
CA LEU A 32 -3.88 5.98 8.20
C LEU A 32 -3.63 7.23 9.07
N ASN A 33 -4.66 7.75 9.74
CA ASN A 33 -4.56 8.90 10.65
C ASN A 33 -4.51 8.49 12.14
N GLY A 34 -4.49 7.20 12.44
CA GLY A 34 -4.49 6.68 13.81
C GLY A 34 -3.08 6.43 14.38
N PRO A 35 -2.90 6.55 15.71
CA PRO A 35 -1.67 6.13 16.40
C PRO A 35 -1.45 4.63 16.15
N GLY A 36 -0.39 4.29 15.39
CA GLY A 36 -0.11 2.93 14.91
C GLY A 36 0.02 2.76 13.39
N ALA A 37 -0.14 3.84 12.63
CA ALA A 37 0.15 3.84 11.18
C ALA A 37 1.67 3.85 10.86
N MET A 38 2.50 4.41 11.74
CA MET A 38 3.96 4.42 11.65
C MET A 38 4.53 3.68 12.87
N GLY A 39 4.79 2.38 12.74
CA GLY A 39 5.37 1.54 13.79
C GLY A 39 5.65 0.14 13.27
N PRO A 40 6.09 -0.83 14.09
CA PRO A 40 6.35 -2.22 13.66
C PRO A 40 5.13 -2.90 13.00
N GLY A 41 3.92 -2.44 13.34
CA GLY A 41 2.67 -2.84 12.66
C GLY A 41 2.49 -2.26 11.24
N GLY A 42 3.19 -1.18 10.90
CA GLY A 42 3.19 -0.54 9.59
C GLY A 42 3.84 -1.39 8.50
N ALA A 43 4.94 -2.09 8.80
CA ALA A 43 5.52 -3.08 7.89
C ALA A 43 4.53 -4.24 7.60
N ARG A 44 3.72 -4.62 8.61
CA ARG A 44 2.63 -5.60 8.46
C ARG A 44 1.51 -5.11 7.54
N ARG A 45 1.35 -3.80 7.35
CA ARG A 45 0.31 -3.23 6.47
C ARG A 45 0.62 -3.45 5.00
N LEU A 46 1.90 -3.39 4.60
CA LEU A 46 2.32 -3.61 3.21
C LEU A 46 2.12 -5.07 2.79
N CYS A 47 2.22 -6.00 3.73
CA CYS A 47 1.85 -7.41 3.57
C CYS A 47 0.36 -7.70 3.78
N SER A 48 -0.48 -6.68 4.01
CA SER A 48 -1.90 -6.83 4.36
C SER A 48 -2.78 -6.23 3.25
N PRO A 49 -4.03 -6.72 3.09
CA PRO A 49 -5.05 -6.05 2.26
C PRO A 49 -5.24 -4.56 2.61
N LEU A 50 -4.87 -4.14 3.82
CA LEU A 50 -4.89 -2.75 4.26
C LEU A 50 -3.94 -1.81 3.47
N ALA A 51 -3.01 -2.33 2.65
CA ALA A 51 -2.18 -1.52 1.75
C ALA A 51 -2.79 -1.26 0.37
N ILE A 52 -3.99 -1.78 0.07
CA ILE A 52 -4.76 -1.36 -1.10
C ILE A 52 -5.03 0.15 -0.98
N GLY A 53 -4.95 0.90 -2.08
CA GLY A 53 -5.27 2.33 -2.09
C GLY A 53 -4.26 3.24 -1.37
N LEU A 54 -3.19 2.69 -0.78
CA LEU A 54 -2.24 3.46 0.02
C LEU A 54 -1.48 4.49 -0.82
N VAL A 55 -1.06 4.12 -2.02
CA VAL A 55 -0.33 5.00 -2.93
C VAL A 55 -1.26 6.11 -3.39
N GLU A 56 -2.45 5.75 -3.87
CA GLU A 56 -3.48 6.65 -4.37
C GLU A 56 -3.89 7.69 -3.32
N TRP A 57 -4.14 7.24 -2.08
CA TRP A 57 -4.42 8.14 -0.97
C TRP A 57 -3.24 9.06 -0.67
N ARG A 58 -2.01 8.55 -0.67
CA ARG A 58 -0.81 9.36 -0.42
C ARG A 58 -0.64 10.44 -1.48
N ILE A 59 -0.84 10.10 -2.75
CA ILE A 59 -0.77 11.06 -3.87
C ILE A 59 -1.84 12.13 -3.72
N ALA A 60 -3.09 11.75 -3.48
CA ALA A 60 -4.17 12.72 -3.27
C ALA A 60 -3.88 13.68 -2.11
N TRP A 61 -3.30 13.16 -1.03
CA TRP A 61 -2.89 13.96 0.11
C TRP A 61 -1.75 14.94 -0.22
N ILE A 62 -0.70 14.49 -0.93
CA ILE A 62 0.40 15.37 -1.38
C ILE A 62 -0.13 16.45 -2.34
N THR A 63 -1.03 16.09 -3.26
CA THR A 63 -1.69 17.05 -4.16
C THR A 63 -2.43 18.14 -3.38
N GLY A 64 -3.20 17.76 -2.34
CA GLY A 64 -3.89 18.71 -1.48
C GLY A 64 -2.93 19.60 -0.67
N LEU A 65 -1.82 19.04 -0.19
CA LEU A 65 -0.83 19.76 0.61
C LEU A 65 -0.04 20.79 -0.21
N LEU A 66 0.45 20.39 -1.39
CA LEU A 66 1.41 21.15 -2.18
C LEU A 66 0.79 21.94 -3.32
N LYS A 67 -0.43 21.57 -3.76
CA LYS A 67 -1.12 22.14 -4.92
C LYS A 67 -0.19 22.29 -6.14
N PRO A 68 0.37 21.17 -6.64
CA PRO A 68 1.39 21.20 -7.69
C PRO A 68 0.86 21.81 -9.00
N ASN A 69 1.75 22.48 -9.74
CA ASN A 69 1.47 22.85 -11.14
C ASN A 69 1.53 21.62 -12.07
N ASP A 70 1.22 21.79 -13.36
CA ASP A 70 1.14 20.68 -14.31
C ASP A 70 2.43 19.86 -14.43
N GLY A 71 3.58 20.53 -14.41
CA GLY A 71 4.89 19.86 -14.46
C GLY A 71 5.17 19.05 -13.21
N GLN A 72 4.93 19.64 -12.03
CA GLN A 72 5.06 18.96 -10.74
C GLN A 72 4.06 17.81 -10.60
N ALA A 73 2.83 17.96 -11.12
CA ALA A 73 1.80 16.93 -11.10
C ALA A 73 2.14 15.73 -12.00
N LEU A 74 2.89 15.95 -13.08
CA LEU A 74 3.46 14.87 -13.88
C LEU A 74 4.52 14.08 -13.10
N LEU A 75 5.47 14.78 -12.47
CA LEU A 75 6.51 14.14 -11.66
C LEU A 75 5.93 13.39 -10.45
N LEU A 76 4.88 13.94 -9.82
CA LEU A 76 4.16 13.28 -8.73
C LEU A 76 3.46 11.99 -9.19
N ARG A 77 2.93 11.95 -10.42
CA ARG A 77 2.36 10.71 -10.99
C ARG A 77 3.43 9.67 -11.28
N GLN A 78 4.59 10.07 -11.81
CA GLN A 78 5.72 9.15 -11.99
C GLN A 78 6.18 8.55 -10.64
N LEU A 79 6.24 9.38 -9.59
CA LEU A 79 6.52 8.91 -8.24
C LEU A 79 5.45 7.93 -7.73
N ALA A 80 4.18 8.13 -8.10
CA ALA A 80 3.11 7.18 -7.80
C ALA A 80 3.32 5.82 -8.47
N ASP A 81 3.67 5.81 -9.76
CA ASP A 81 3.90 4.59 -10.52
C ASP A 81 5.07 3.78 -9.93
N VAL A 82 6.17 4.47 -9.57
CA VAL A 82 7.31 3.87 -8.87
C VAL A 82 6.92 3.38 -7.48
N SER A 83 6.05 4.10 -6.77
CA SER A 83 5.54 3.67 -5.46
C SER A 83 4.72 2.38 -5.55
N LEU A 84 4.01 2.13 -6.66
CA LEU A 84 3.32 0.86 -6.90
C LEU A 84 4.31 -0.30 -7.11
N GLN A 85 5.41 -0.05 -7.83
CA GLN A 85 6.49 -1.05 -8.01
C GLN A 85 7.21 -1.33 -6.69
N ALA A 86 7.55 -0.28 -5.94
CA ALA A 86 8.14 -0.39 -4.60
C ALA A 86 7.24 -1.20 -3.65
N LYS A 87 5.92 -0.98 -3.70
CA LYS A 87 4.96 -1.80 -2.94
C LYS A 87 5.04 -3.28 -3.33
N GLN A 88 5.19 -3.60 -4.61
CA GLN A 88 5.32 -4.98 -5.08
C GLN A 88 6.63 -5.63 -4.61
N ALA A 89 7.75 -4.90 -4.65
CA ALA A 89 9.04 -5.37 -4.12
C ALA A 89 8.94 -5.74 -2.63
N ILE A 90 8.30 -4.88 -1.83
CA ILE A 90 8.06 -5.18 -0.40
C ILE A 90 7.13 -6.38 -0.24
N ALA A 91 6.09 -6.49 -1.08
CA ALA A 91 5.13 -7.58 -1.03
C ALA A 91 5.75 -8.96 -1.36
N ALA A 92 6.84 -9.00 -2.14
CA ALA A 92 7.55 -10.24 -2.45
C ALA A 92 8.11 -10.94 -1.18
N GLY A 93 8.50 -10.15 -0.17
CA GLY A 93 8.95 -10.66 1.14
C GLY A 93 7.82 -11.10 2.08
N CYS A 94 6.55 -11.04 1.67
CA CYS A 94 5.39 -11.31 2.52
C CYS A 94 4.89 -12.76 2.47
N ALA A 95 5.41 -13.60 1.59
CA ALA A 95 4.99 -14.99 1.46
C ALA A 95 5.28 -15.80 2.73
N GLU A 96 4.29 -16.54 3.22
CA GLU A 96 4.45 -17.51 4.31
C GLU A 96 4.20 -18.92 3.80
N SER A 97 5.15 -19.83 4.04
CA SER A 97 4.92 -21.26 3.85
C SER A 97 5.76 -22.07 4.83
N GLY A 98 5.17 -23.13 5.38
CA GLY A 98 5.87 -24.15 6.16
C GLY A 98 5.84 -23.97 7.69
N ALA A 99 6.39 -24.97 8.39
CA ALA A 99 6.52 -24.98 9.84
C ALA A 99 7.39 -23.82 10.32
N VAL A 100 6.96 -23.14 11.38
CA VAL A 100 7.69 -22.01 11.96
C VAL A 100 8.82 -22.54 12.84
N THR A 101 10.05 -22.38 12.38
CA THR A 101 11.30 -22.61 13.13
C THR A 101 12.11 -21.31 13.22
N THR A 102 13.09 -21.26 14.13
CA THR A 102 14.00 -20.09 14.25
C THR A 102 14.69 -19.73 12.94
N ALA A 103 15.17 -20.71 12.17
CA ALA A 103 15.79 -20.46 10.87
C ALA A 103 14.80 -19.85 9.86
N THR A 104 13.57 -20.39 9.77
CA THR A 104 12.55 -19.85 8.86
C THR A 104 12.07 -18.45 9.26
N GLN A 105 12.14 -18.09 10.54
CA GLN A 105 11.83 -16.73 10.99
C GLN A 105 12.89 -15.73 10.53
N LEU A 106 14.17 -16.10 10.60
CA LEU A 106 15.28 -15.25 10.12
C LEU A 106 15.22 -15.03 8.60
N ASP A 107 15.01 -16.08 7.81
CA ASP A 107 14.84 -15.96 6.35
C ASP A 107 13.65 -15.05 5.97
N ARG A 108 12.53 -15.12 6.71
CA ARG A 108 11.42 -14.18 6.52
C ARG A 108 11.79 -12.73 6.86
N MET A 109 12.62 -12.51 7.88
CA MET A 109 13.08 -11.15 8.23
C MET A 109 14.01 -10.61 7.15
N GLU A 110 14.93 -11.43 6.65
CA GLU A 110 15.87 -11.09 5.58
C GLU A 110 15.15 -10.68 4.30
N ARG A 111 14.24 -11.52 3.79
CA ARG A 111 13.46 -11.22 2.56
C ARG A 111 12.65 -9.92 2.66
N ARG A 112 12.13 -9.60 3.85
CA ARG A 112 11.41 -8.33 4.08
C ARG A 112 12.34 -7.14 4.02
N LEU A 113 13.56 -7.26 4.56
CA LEU A 113 14.57 -6.21 4.49
C LEU A 113 15.08 -6.00 3.06
N GLU A 114 15.27 -7.08 2.30
CA GLU A 114 15.62 -7.03 0.89
C GLU A 114 14.57 -6.27 0.07
N GLY A 115 13.28 -6.63 0.21
CA GLY A 115 12.20 -5.93 -0.48
C GLY A 115 12.05 -4.45 -0.06
N LEU A 116 12.34 -4.12 1.19
CA LEU A 116 12.40 -2.72 1.65
C LEU A 116 13.57 -1.95 1.03
N ALA A 117 14.75 -2.57 0.94
CA ALA A 117 15.93 -1.96 0.34
C ALA A 117 15.71 -1.69 -1.16
N GLU A 118 15.15 -2.66 -1.88
CA GLU A 118 14.78 -2.52 -3.29
C GLU A 118 13.75 -1.39 -3.49
N ALA A 119 12.72 -1.33 -2.65
CA ALA A 119 11.71 -0.27 -2.69
C ALA A 119 12.32 1.14 -2.52
N VAL A 120 13.28 1.31 -1.60
CA VAL A 120 13.98 2.59 -1.42
C VAL A 120 14.81 2.93 -2.66
N ALA A 121 15.53 1.95 -3.22
CA ALA A 121 16.32 2.14 -4.43
C ALA A 121 15.45 2.55 -5.64
N LEU A 122 14.25 1.98 -5.77
CA LEU A 122 13.28 2.36 -6.80
C LEU A 122 12.76 3.79 -6.59
N LEU A 123 12.40 4.15 -5.35
CA LEU A 123 11.77 5.44 -5.04
C LEU A 123 12.73 6.62 -5.16
N GLN A 124 14.01 6.46 -4.79
CA GLN A 124 14.94 7.56 -4.61
C GLN A 124 15.05 8.46 -5.87
N PRO A 125 15.28 7.96 -7.09
CA PRO A 125 15.47 8.82 -8.25
C PRO A 125 14.22 9.63 -8.62
N SER A 126 13.03 9.03 -8.53
CA SER A 126 11.78 9.71 -8.84
C SER A 126 11.40 10.73 -7.76
N TYR A 127 11.69 10.41 -6.49
CA TYR A 127 11.52 11.34 -5.39
C TYR A 127 12.44 12.56 -5.55
N ASP A 128 13.72 12.37 -5.85
CA ASP A 128 14.69 13.44 -6.02
C ASP A 128 14.27 14.40 -7.15
N GLN A 129 13.77 13.86 -8.27
CA GLN A 129 13.25 14.66 -9.38
C GLN A 129 12.02 15.47 -8.99
N PHE A 130 11.05 14.83 -8.31
CA PHE A 130 9.87 15.53 -7.81
C PHE A 130 10.25 16.64 -6.82
N TYR A 131 11.16 16.34 -5.89
CA TYR A 131 11.61 17.27 -4.85
C TYR A 131 12.34 18.48 -5.44
N ALA A 132 13.20 18.26 -6.43
CA ALA A 132 13.93 19.32 -7.12
C ALA A 132 13.00 20.28 -7.89
N ALA A 133 11.84 19.81 -8.34
CA ALA A 133 10.85 20.63 -9.05
C ALA A 133 9.97 21.49 -8.13
N LEU A 134 9.99 21.28 -6.82
CA LEU A 134 9.23 22.07 -5.85
C LEU A 134 9.82 23.47 -5.69
N ASP A 135 9.01 24.43 -5.25
CA ASP A 135 9.50 25.70 -4.73
C ASP A 135 9.84 25.63 -3.23
N GLU A 136 10.47 26.67 -2.68
CA GLU A 136 10.85 26.70 -1.26
C GLU A 136 9.67 26.56 -0.31
N HIS A 137 8.51 27.13 -0.65
CA HIS A 137 7.33 27.04 0.19
C HIS A 137 6.76 25.61 0.19
N GLN A 138 6.71 24.96 -0.96
CA GLN A 138 6.29 23.56 -1.10
C GLN A 138 7.26 22.63 -0.37
N ARG A 139 8.58 22.83 -0.51
CA ARG A 139 9.61 22.09 0.24
C ARG A 139 9.40 22.22 1.74
N ALA A 140 9.28 23.44 2.26
CA ALA A 140 9.06 23.68 3.69
C ALA A 140 7.79 22.98 4.21
N ARG A 141 6.70 22.97 3.44
CA ARG A 141 5.46 22.24 3.78
C ARG A 141 5.68 20.73 3.83
N LEU A 142 6.45 20.19 2.90
CA LEU A 142 6.77 18.76 2.84
C LEU A 142 7.72 18.35 3.98
N GLU A 143 8.76 19.12 4.26
CA GLU A 143 9.75 18.85 5.32
C GLU A 143 9.18 18.99 6.74
N ALA A 144 8.19 19.86 6.95
CA ALA A 144 7.47 20.00 8.22
C ALA A 144 6.72 18.73 8.67
N LEU A 145 6.66 17.71 7.80
CA LEU A 145 6.12 16.38 8.08
C LEU A 145 7.16 15.40 8.59
N GLY A 146 8.45 15.72 8.43
CA GLY A 146 9.57 14.89 8.84
C GLY A 146 9.63 14.63 10.36
N PRO A 147 10.60 13.84 10.82
CA PRO A 147 10.70 13.36 12.20
C PRO A 147 10.80 14.45 13.29
N ALA A 148 10.82 15.74 12.93
CA ALA A 148 10.60 16.87 13.84
C ALA A 148 9.25 16.81 14.59
N ARG A 149 8.29 15.98 14.15
CA ARG A 149 7.13 15.59 14.95
C ARG A 149 7.52 14.38 15.82
N GLY A 150 7.86 14.67 17.07
CA GLY A 150 8.48 13.76 18.03
C GLY A 150 7.81 12.39 18.21
N GLY A 151 8.19 11.43 17.38
CA GLY A 151 7.88 10.00 17.53
C GLY A 151 9.12 9.10 17.49
N TRP A 152 10.30 9.66 17.22
CA TRP A 152 11.58 8.96 17.22
C TRP A 152 12.48 9.50 18.33
N ARG A 153 11.99 9.41 19.57
CA ARG A 153 12.81 9.47 20.77
C ARG A 153 12.79 8.08 21.38
N TRP A 154 13.83 7.31 21.09
CA TRP A 154 14.25 6.19 21.93
C TRP A 154 15.49 6.66 22.68
#